data_AF-A0A0R2EXC8-F1
#
_entry.id   AF-A0A0R2EXC8-F1
#
_cell.length_a   1.000
_cell.length_b   1.000
_cell.length_c   1.000
_cell.angle_alpha   90.00
_cell.angle_beta   90.00
_cell.angle_gamma   90.00
#
_symmetry.space_group_name_H-M   'P 1'
#
loop_
_entity.id
_entity.type
_entity.pdbx_description
1 polymer ?
#
loop_
_entity_poly.entity_id
_entity_poly.type
_entity_poly.pdbx_seq_one_letter_code
_entity_poly.pdbx_strand_id
1 'polypeptide(L)'
;MQQVLRNERINLYRKHFKDLKETPLEERLLEEIADPGHSEDFLLTDDEVEHLETFIENEHLAAAIATLSTADKTVLYQYYYSELNAVEIGNRTGKTSQGVNKRRRQALARIKKVYRNIYR
;
A
#
# COMPACT_ATOMS: atom_id res chain seq x y z
N MET A 1 -3.78 18.12 13.91
CA MET A 1 -3.36 16.91 14.64
C MET A 1 -3.31 15.66 13.75
N GLN A 2 -4.37 15.32 12.98
CA GLN A 2 -4.37 14.11 12.12
C GLN A 2 -3.26 14.04 11.05
N GLN A 3 -2.93 15.15 10.38
CA GLN A 3 -1.84 15.17 9.38
C GLN A 3 -0.45 14.89 9.97
N VAL A 4 -0.20 15.29 11.22
CA VAL A 4 1.11 15.13 11.87
C VAL A 4 1.34 13.66 12.23
N LEU A 5 0.37 13.03 12.89
CA LEU A 5 0.39 11.59 13.23
C LEU A 5 0.53 10.71 11.98
N ARG A 6 -0.09 11.13 10.89
CA ARG A 6 0.01 10.45 9.61
C ARG A 6 1.40 10.53 9.00
N ASN A 7 1.98 11.73 8.97
CA ASN A 7 3.33 11.92 8.44
C ASN A 7 4.33 11.14 9.29
N GLU A 8 4.14 11.08 10.61
CA GLU A 8 4.91 10.21 11.50
C GLU A 8 4.76 8.73 11.14
N ARG A 9 3.54 8.23 10.88
CA ARG A 9 3.33 6.83 10.48
C ARG A 9 4.00 6.49 9.14
N ILE A 10 3.92 7.38 8.15
CA ILE A 10 4.58 7.22 6.85
C ILE A 10 6.10 7.30 7.01
N ASN A 11 6.60 8.21 7.85
CA ASN A 11 8.02 8.35 8.13
C ASN A 11 8.58 7.15 8.89
N LEU A 12 7.82 6.59 9.84
CA LEU A 12 8.14 5.35 10.53
C LEU A 12 8.16 4.19 9.53
N TYR A 13 7.15 4.05 8.68
CA TYR A 13 7.15 3.01 7.65
C TYR A 13 8.35 3.14 6.70
N ARG A 14 8.66 4.34 6.22
CA ARG A 14 9.83 4.58 5.34
C ARG A 14 11.15 4.32 6.04
N LYS A 15 11.25 4.68 7.33
CA LYS A 15 12.42 4.41 8.16
C LYS A 15 12.59 2.90 8.33
N HIS A 16 11.55 2.19 8.77
CA HIS A 16 11.54 0.73 8.83
C HIS A 16 11.86 0.08 7.48
N PHE A 17 11.29 0.55 6.38
CA PHE A 17 11.56 0.00 5.05
C PHE A 17 13.00 0.25 4.58
N LYS A 18 13.59 1.38 4.97
CA LYS A 18 15.00 1.67 4.71
C LYS A 18 15.90 0.79 5.58
N ASP A 19 15.57 0.65 6.85
CA ASP A 19 16.29 -0.18 7.80
C ASP A 19 16.24 -1.66 7.35
N LEU A 20 15.06 -2.18 6.96
CA LEU A 20 14.88 -3.52 6.38
C LEU A 20 15.69 -3.79 5.10
N LYS A 21 16.05 -2.75 4.34
CA LYS A 21 16.91 -2.88 3.15
C LYS A 21 18.40 -2.92 3.49
N GLU A 22 18.79 -2.36 4.64
CA GLU A 22 20.18 -2.26 5.08
C GLU A 22 20.56 -3.41 6.04
N THR A 23 19.59 -4.03 6.72
CA THR A 23 19.81 -5.17 7.64
C THR A 23 20.04 -6.49 6.89
N PRO A 24 21.09 -7.28 7.24
CA PRO A 24 21.29 -8.64 6.75
C PRO A 24 20.07 -9.54 6.95
N LEU A 25 19.86 -10.48 6.02
CA LEU A 25 18.68 -11.36 6.02
C LEU A 25 18.59 -12.21 7.30
N GLU A 26 19.71 -12.67 7.85
CA GLU A 26 19.73 -13.46 9.08
C GLU A 26 19.25 -12.66 10.30
N GLU A 27 19.68 -11.40 10.44
CA GLU A 27 19.26 -10.53 11.55
C GLU A 27 17.76 -10.20 11.47
N ARG A 28 17.25 -9.95 10.26
CA ARG A 28 15.81 -9.74 10.03
C ARG A 28 14.98 -10.95 10.44
N LEU A 29 15.45 -12.15 10.10
CA LEU A 29 14.74 -13.38 10.43
C LEU A 29 14.68 -13.60 11.95
N LEU A 30 15.76 -13.26 12.67
CA LEU A 30 15.81 -13.37 14.12
C LEU A 30 14.88 -12.37 14.82
N GLU A 31 14.79 -11.14 14.31
CA GLU A 31 13.85 -10.13 14.81
C GLU A 31 12.39 -10.55 14.58
N GLU A 32 12.07 -11.07 13.40
CA GLU A 32 10.70 -11.52 13.05
C GLU A 32 10.25 -12.75 13.86
N ILE A 33 11.19 -13.62 14.25
CA ILE A 33 10.94 -14.72 15.19
C ILE A 33 10.75 -14.21 16.63
N ALA A 34 11.51 -13.19 17.02
CA ALA A 34 11.50 -12.64 18.38
C ALA A 34 10.26 -11.76 18.65
N ASP A 35 9.81 -11.00 17.65
CA ASP A 35 8.59 -10.21 17.70
C ASP A 35 7.79 -10.35 16.38
N PRO A 36 6.97 -11.40 16.26
CA PRO A 36 6.16 -11.64 15.06
C PRO A 36 5.06 -10.59 14.83
N GLY A 37 4.79 -9.70 15.79
CA GLY A 37 3.72 -8.70 15.72
C GLY A 37 4.14 -7.35 15.13
N HIS A 38 5.45 -7.05 15.08
CA HIS A 38 5.95 -5.74 14.63
C HIS A 38 5.56 -5.34 13.20
N SER A 39 5.26 -6.30 12.33
CA SER A 39 4.84 -6.06 10.95
C SER A 39 3.36 -5.63 10.85
N GLU A 40 2.52 -6.04 11.80
CA GLU A 40 1.06 -5.82 11.76
C GLU A 40 0.66 -4.40 12.20
N ASP A 41 1.45 -3.77 13.08
CA ASP A 41 1.22 -2.38 13.53
C ASP A 41 1.28 -1.35 12.38
N PHE A 42 1.94 -1.71 11.29
CA PHE A 42 2.07 -0.87 10.10
C PHE A 42 0.99 -1.11 9.05
N LEU A 43 0.11 -2.09 9.23
CA LEU A 43 -0.97 -2.34 8.28
C LEU A 43 -2.08 -1.29 8.44
N LEU A 44 -2.47 -0.69 7.33
CA LEU A 44 -3.67 0.15 7.26
C LEU A 44 -4.91 -0.69 7.54
N THR A 45 -5.80 -0.15 8.36
CA THR A 45 -7.17 -0.66 8.51
C THR A 45 -7.97 -0.47 7.22
N ASP A 46 -9.10 -1.16 7.07
CA ASP A 46 -9.94 -1.02 5.87
C ASP A 46 -10.41 0.43 5.65
N ASP A 47 -10.75 1.15 6.72
CA ASP A 47 -11.13 2.57 6.69
C ASP A 47 -9.95 3.46 6.24
N GLU A 48 -8.72 3.13 6.66
CA GLU A 48 -7.53 3.85 6.21
C GLU A 48 -7.18 3.56 4.75
N VAL A 49 -7.44 2.35 4.28
CA VAL A 49 -7.29 1.97 2.86
C VAL A 49 -8.32 2.70 1.99
N GLU A 50 -9.52 2.95 2.49
CA GLU A 50 -10.50 3.80 1.79
C GLU A 50 -9.94 5.21 1.52
N HIS A 51 -9.10 5.71 2.42
CA HIS A 51 -8.43 7.00 2.32
C HIS A 51 -6.96 6.90 1.91
N LEU A 52 -6.59 5.86 1.14
CA LEU A 52 -5.20 5.58 0.74
C LEU A 52 -4.47 6.79 0.15
N GLU A 53 -5.15 7.61 -0.66
CA GLU A 53 -4.59 8.81 -1.29
C GLU A 53 -3.95 9.75 -0.29
N THR A 54 -4.49 9.81 0.91
CA THR A 54 -4.06 10.80 1.85
C THR A 54 -2.69 10.39 2.48
N PHE A 55 -2.25 9.13 2.31
CA PHE A 55 -0.91 8.62 2.70
C PHE A 55 0.16 8.84 1.63
N ILE A 56 -0.19 9.52 0.54
CA ILE A 56 0.70 9.74 -0.59
C ILE A 56 1.15 11.19 -0.59
N GLU A 57 2.46 11.41 -0.45
CA GLU A 57 3.02 12.76 -0.40
C GLU A 57 2.96 13.51 -1.75
N ASN A 58 3.07 12.79 -2.85
CA ASN A 58 2.98 13.40 -4.17
C ASN A 58 1.53 13.78 -4.44
N GLU A 59 1.22 15.09 -4.39
CA GLU A 59 -0.14 15.61 -4.51
C GLU A 59 -0.85 15.17 -5.79
N HIS A 60 -0.15 15.08 -6.91
CA HIS A 60 -0.74 14.65 -8.19
C HIS A 60 -1.09 13.16 -8.18
N LEU A 61 -0.24 12.34 -7.56
CA LEU A 61 -0.50 10.91 -7.38
C LEU A 61 -1.62 10.69 -6.36
N ALA A 62 -1.63 11.45 -5.27
CA ALA A 62 -2.70 11.45 -4.28
C ALA A 62 -4.04 11.78 -4.96
N ALA A 63 -4.11 12.88 -5.72
CA ALA A 63 -5.31 13.25 -6.47
C ALA A 63 -5.76 12.15 -7.44
N ALA A 64 -4.83 11.47 -8.11
CA ALA A 64 -5.15 10.37 -9.00
C ALA A 64 -5.71 9.14 -8.26
N ILE A 65 -5.11 8.78 -7.11
CA ILE A 65 -5.55 7.68 -6.24
C ILE A 65 -6.91 7.99 -5.60
N ALA A 66 -7.19 9.25 -5.27
CA ALA A 66 -8.48 9.69 -4.73
C ALA A 66 -9.66 9.32 -5.65
N THR A 67 -9.43 9.22 -6.97
CA THR A 67 -10.46 8.86 -7.95
C THR A 67 -10.80 7.37 -8.03
N LEU A 68 -10.04 6.52 -7.34
CA LEU A 68 -10.21 5.08 -7.35
C LEU A 68 -11.33 4.63 -6.41
N SER A 69 -11.95 3.49 -6.73
CA SER A 69 -12.86 2.83 -5.79
C SER A 69 -12.09 2.25 -4.60
N THR A 70 -12.76 2.06 -3.46
CA THR A 70 -12.16 1.38 -2.29
C THR A 70 -11.58 0.02 -2.68
N ALA A 71 -12.30 -0.76 -3.49
CA ALA A 71 -11.82 -2.06 -3.96
C ALA A 71 -10.54 -1.98 -4.82
N ASP A 72 -10.36 -0.89 -5.59
CA ASP A 72 -9.12 -0.65 -6.34
C ASP A 72 -7.99 -0.23 -5.40
N LYS A 73 -8.27 0.65 -4.43
CA LYS A 73 -7.31 1.08 -3.39
C LYS A 73 -6.83 -0.12 -2.57
N THR A 74 -7.73 -1.02 -2.16
CA THR A 74 -7.40 -2.26 -1.44
C THR A 74 -6.48 -3.17 -2.25
N VAL A 75 -6.76 -3.38 -3.53
CA VAL A 75 -5.89 -4.22 -4.37
C VAL A 75 -4.50 -3.59 -4.54
N LEU A 76 -4.42 -2.27 -4.70
CA LEU A 76 -3.14 -1.57 -4.80
C LEU A 76 -2.36 -1.62 -3.48
N TYR A 77 -3.03 -1.35 -2.36
CA TYR A 77 -2.45 -1.43 -1.03
C TYR A 77 -1.89 -2.82 -0.74
N GLN A 78 -2.71 -3.87 -0.90
CA GLN A 78 -2.28 -5.25 -0.65
C GLN A 78 -1.13 -5.69 -1.57
N TYR A 79 -1.12 -5.23 -2.83
CA TYR A 79 -0.08 -5.61 -3.78
C TYR A 79 1.25 -4.87 -3.54
N TYR A 80 1.22 -3.57 -3.27
CA TYR A 80 2.42 -2.72 -3.21
C TYR A 80 2.94 -2.48 -1.80
N TYR A 81 2.09 -2.55 -0.79
CA TYR A 81 2.45 -2.29 0.60
C TYR A 81 2.53 -3.58 1.41
N SER A 82 1.52 -4.44 1.30
CA SER A 82 1.54 -5.77 1.96
C SER A 82 2.30 -6.83 1.15
N GLU A 83 2.87 -6.46 0.01
CA GLU A 83 3.67 -7.31 -0.90
C GLU A 83 3.02 -8.64 -1.31
N LEU A 84 1.68 -8.69 -1.27
CA LEU A 84 0.94 -9.89 -1.62
C LEU A 84 0.88 -10.09 -3.13
N ASN A 85 1.05 -11.32 -3.56
CA ASN A 85 0.83 -11.69 -4.93
C ASN A 85 -0.69 -11.83 -5.22
N ALA A 86 -1.04 -11.88 -6.50
CA ALA A 86 -2.45 -11.91 -6.92
C ALA A 86 -3.22 -13.16 -6.44
N VAL A 87 -2.53 -14.26 -6.14
CA VAL A 87 -3.15 -15.47 -5.58
C VAL A 87 -3.49 -15.24 -4.12
N GLU A 88 -2.57 -14.71 -3.33
CA GLU A 88 -2.78 -14.38 -1.90
C GLU A 88 -3.90 -13.36 -1.73
N ILE A 89 -3.91 -12.30 -2.54
CA ILE A 89 -4.99 -11.30 -2.57
C ILE A 89 -6.32 -11.96 -2.95
N GLY A 90 -6.30 -12.85 -3.94
CA GLY A 90 -7.48 -13.58 -4.37
C GLY A 90 -8.08 -14.43 -3.26
N ASN A 91 -7.23 -15.17 -2.55
CA ASN A 91 -7.62 -15.99 -1.41
C ASN A 91 -8.22 -15.16 -0.27
N ARG A 92 -7.63 -14.00 0.05
CA ARG A 92 -8.16 -13.08 1.08
C ARG A 92 -9.51 -12.46 0.71
N THR A 93 -9.75 -12.21 -0.57
CA THR A 93 -10.93 -11.44 -1.03
C THR A 93 -12.02 -12.30 -1.69
N GLY A 94 -11.85 -13.62 -1.72
CA GLY A 94 -12.73 -14.54 -2.44
C GLY A 94 -12.77 -14.26 -3.95
N LYS A 95 -11.65 -13.84 -4.54
CA LYS A 95 -11.50 -13.50 -5.96
C LYS A 95 -10.47 -14.39 -6.65
N THR A 96 -10.56 -14.52 -7.96
CA THR A 96 -9.53 -15.20 -8.74
C THR A 96 -8.30 -14.29 -8.92
N SER A 97 -7.11 -14.89 -8.99
CA SER A 97 -5.86 -14.16 -9.26
C SER A 97 -5.91 -13.38 -10.59
N GLN A 98 -6.60 -13.91 -11.61
CA GLN A 98 -6.86 -13.22 -12.86
C GLN A 98 -7.75 -11.98 -12.66
N GLY A 99 -8.80 -12.08 -11.85
CA GLY A 99 -9.68 -10.96 -11.50
C GLY A 99 -8.94 -9.86 -10.76
N VAL A 100 -8.10 -10.23 -9.79
CA VAL A 100 -7.21 -9.30 -9.06
C VAL A 100 -6.27 -8.57 -10.02
N ASN A 101 -5.58 -9.32 -10.90
CA ASN A 101 -4.68 -8.72 -11.89
C ASN A 101 -5.40 -7.81 -12.89
N LYS A 102 -6.62 -8.16 -13.31
CA LYS A 102 -7.45 -7.30 -14.15
C LYS A 102 -7.77 -5.99 -13.43
N ARG A 103 -8.23 -6.06 -12.18
CA ARG A 103 -8.56 -4.88 -11.38
C ARG A 103 -7.34 -3.98 -11.17
N ARG A 104 -6.20 -4.56 -10.78
CA ARG A 104 -4.94 -3.83 -10.63
C ARG A 104 -4.56 -3.06 -11.90
N ARG A 105 -4.63 -3.71 -13.07
CA ARG A 105 -4.35 -3.05 -14.36
C ARG A 105 -5.31 -1.89 -14.65
N GLN A 106 -6.59 -2.05 -14.34
CA GLN A 106 -7.60 -0.99 -14.53
C GLN A 106 -7.36 0.19 -13.60
N ALA A 107 -7.04 -0.06 -12.34
CA ALA A 107 -6.69 0.97 -11.37
C ALA A 107 -5.46 1.78 -11.82
N LEU A 108 -4.39 1.09 -12.24
CA LEU A 108 -3.18 1.74 -12.78
C LEU A 108 -3.44 2.54 -14.05
N ALA A 109 -4.29 2.04 -14.95
CA ALA A 109 -4.68 2.78 -16.16
C ALA A 109 -5.44 4.07 -15.81
N ARG A 110 -6.30 4.03 -14.78
CA ARG A 110 -7.05 5.19 -14.29
C ARG A 110 -6.12 6.21 -13.64
N ILE A 111 -5.21 5.78 -12.77
CA ILE A 111 -4.15 6.64 -12.19
C ILE A 111 -3.39 7.32 -13.32
N LYS A 112 -2.89 6.56 -14.30
CA LYS A 112 -2.11 7.10 -15.42
C LYS A 112 -2.88 8.13 -16.24
N LYS A 113 -4.18 7.91 -16.47
CA LYS A 113 -5.04 8.85 -17.21
C LYS A 113 -5.21 10.16 -16.44
N VAL A 114 -5.54 10.09 -15.15
CA VAL A 114 -5.74 11.27 -14.31
C VAL A 114 -4.43 12.02 -14.12
N TYR A 115 -3.36 11.32 -13.75
CA TYR A 115 -2.04 11.90 -13.55
C TYR A 115 -1.56 12.67 -14.78
N ARG A 116 -1.69 12.11 -15.99
CA ARG A 116 -1.31 12.80 -17.24
C ARG A 116 -2.15 14.03 -17.54
N ASN A 117 -3.44 14.01 -17.20
CA ASN A 117 -4.32 15.16 -17.42
C ASN A 117 -3.98 16.34 -16.51
N ILE A 118 -3.31 16.10 -15.37
CA ILE A 118 -2.88 17.18 -14.47
C ILE A 118 -1.67 17.96 -15.02
N TYR A 119 -0.88 17.36 -15.94
CA TYR A 119 0.26 18.00 -16.59
C TYR A 119 -0.05 18.60 -17.98
N ARG A 120 -1.33 18.74 -18.33
CA ARG A 120 -1.79 19.36 -19.57
C ARG A 120 -2.35 20.74 -19.29
#